data_AF-A0A1N7U867-F1
#
_entry.id   AF-A0A1N7U867-F1
#
_cell.length_a   1.000
_cell.length_b   1.000
_cell.length_c   1.000
_cell.angle_alpha   90.00
_cell.angle_beta   90.00
_cell.angle_gamma   90.00
#
_symmetry.space_group_name_H-M   'P 1'
#
loop_
_entity.id
_entity.type
_entity.pdbx_description
1 polymer ?
#
loop_
_entity_poly.entity_id
_entity_poly.type
_entity_poly.pdbx_seq_one_letter_code
_entity_poly.pdbx_strand_id
1 'polypeptide(L)'
;MTMLSPISTANTLIARPTETPAATLTHNVEVSLKRPSSVVSLGNVVSDTLSDTYSRRGQLPGQETVRAWESDRQDALSKSLNANFNSQSTANRFSGLGAGLVAQFAKGGGGISQSVMFASADRAANAGEIKVDQSLLHSKADNLISLSIKTASGKTVTFSLSSQTDGLGVKATVEGGTLSDEELTAVGKLGSAFQAAVDGLTATPPKLDLSQLTQFDSTLLASVDLSAKLKSLDGQDLSLAFHADSQSRTTRMSGPLGELNLAVDLKNTAILGNAKQQAKALQSYLTQFDRAQARGSAKPELMAMFKDAFSAMNSHYPQGVSLPEALTRNPTDQGLLTGLADFKASIKQASDSPNPMRPSEVDSFAYEVSQKTRVGGSTALDRSVSQDQQSSLSASFHKSLKGGKAPALDGTAESQNYLYVQVQDKASSSANLSYKDGLLTHASVSQEASQNTRTQKYVMGKLVDETYVPTQAAVKRDYLVLLEYAANASKKSKDALEESTLKDALANMHDSVMLQQEPSALVR
;
A
#
# COMPACT_ATOMS: atom_id res chain seq x y z
N MET A 1 29.95 -21.37 -54.12
CA MET A 1 30.26 -22.70 -53.58
C MET A 1 30.22 -22.60 -52.07
N THR A 2 29.42 -23.28 -51.26
CA THR A 2 28.22 -24.13 -51.43
C THR A 2 27.51 -24.06 -50.06
N MET A 3 26.22 -23.72 -50.05
CA MET A 3 25.32 -23.70 -48.89
C MET A 3 24.83 -25.12 -48.57
N LEU A 4 24.58 -25.45 -47.30
CA LEU A 4 23.52 -26.40 -46.92
C LEU A 4 22.89 -26.02 -45.56
N SER A 5 21.56 -25.99 -45.58
CA SER A 5 20.59 -25.54 -44.57
C SER A 5 20.08 -26.72 -43.69
N PRO A 6 19.25 -26.48 -42.65
CA PRO A 6 18.90 -27.45 -41.61
C PRO A 6 17.64 -28.27 -41.92
N ILE A 7 17.45 -29.40 -41.24
CA ILE A 7 16.22 -30.21 -41.28
C ILE A 7 15.62 -30.31 -39.88
N SER A 8 14.35 -29.89 -39.81
CA SER A 8 13.39 -30.12 -38.75
C SER A 8 12.55 -31.35 -39.09
N THR A 9 12.27 -32.24 -38.13
CA THR A 9 11.26 -33.31 -38.29
C THR A 9 10.38 -33.37 -37.05
N ALA A 10 9.12 -33.01 -37.26
CA ALA A 10 7.99 -33.26 -36.38
C ALA A 10 7.53 -34.72 -36.53
N ASN A 11 7.19 -35.38 -35.42
CA ASN A 11 6.38 -36.60 -35.46
C ASN A 11 5.01 -36.32 -34.84
N THR A 12 4.01 -36.30 -35.72
CA THR A 12 2.58 -36.33 -35.44
C THR A 12 2.16 -37.73 -35.01
N LEU A 13 1.49 -37.86 -33.86
CA LEU A 13 0.74 -39.06 -33.48
C LEU A 13 -0.74 -38.87 -33.87
N ILE A 14 -1.22 -39.71 -34.78
CA ILE A 14 -2.64 -39.87 -35.13
C ILE A 14 -3.25 -40.98 -34.26
N ALA A 15 -4.44 -40.73 -33.74
CA ALA A 15 -5.23 -41.60 -32.87
C ALA A 15 -6.04 -42.68 -33.61
N ARG A 16 -6.30 -43.81 -32.93
CA ARG A 16 -7.42 -44.76 -33.16
C ARG A 16 -7.70 -45.57 -31.86
N PRO A 17 -8.89 -46.18 -31.69
CA PRO A 17 -9.77 -45.87 -30.56
C PRO A 17 -9.96 -46.98 -29.51
N THR A 18 -10.71 -46.59 -28.48
CA THR A 18 -11.13 -47.23 -27.22
C THR A 18 -11.71 -48.64 -27.30
N GLU A 19 -11.31 -49.47 -26.32
CA GLU A 19 -12.14 -50.51 -25.71
C GLU A 19 -12.12 -50.36 -24.18
N THR A 20 -13.31 -50.39 -23.59
CA THR A 20 -13.61 -50.24 -22.16
C THR A 20 -13.61 -51.61 -21.48
N PRO A 21 -12.96 -51.77 -20.31
CA PRO A 21 -13.38 -52.80 -19.35
C PRO A 21 -14.06 -52.21 -18.12
N ALA A 22 -14.95 -53.01 -17.55
CA ALA A 22 -15.95 -52.67 -16.54
C ALA A 22 -15.39 -52.35 -15.14
N ALA A 23 -16.21 -51.60 -14.40
CA ALA A 23 -16.03 -51.24 -13.00
C ALA A 23 -16.13 -52.45 -12.06
N THR A 24 -15.23 -52.51 -11.08
CA THR A 24 -15.31 -53.43 -9.94
C THR A 24 -15.46 -52.64 -8.66
N LEU A 25 -16.62 -52.82 -8.02
CA LEU A 25 -16.92 -52.46 -6.64
C LEU A 25 -16.01 -53.27 -5.71
N THR A 26 -15.20 -52.62 -4.87
CA THR A 26 -14.56 -53.30 -3.74
C THR A 26 -15.22 -52.85 -2.44
N HIS A 27 -16.03 -53.78 -1.92
CA HIS A 27 -16.52 -53.87 -0.55
C HIS A 27 -15.40 -53.60 0.46
N ASN A 28 -15.68 -52.74 1.44
CA ASN A 28 -14.93 -52.68 2.69
C ASN A 28 -15.18 -54.01 3.43
N VAL A 29 -14.24 -54.95 3.29
CA VAL A 29 -14.21 -56.18 4.09
C VAL A 29 -13.64 -55.80 5.45
N GLU A 30 -14.42 -56.09 6.51
CA GLU A 30 -13.92 -56.14 7.89
C GLU A 30 -12.66 -57.00 7.94
N VAL A 31 -11.51 -56.36 8.13
CA VAL A 31 -10.27 -57.06 8.40
C VAL A 31 -10.32 -57.53 9.85
N SER A 32 -10.74 -58.78 10.02
CA SER A 32 -10.55 -59.53 11.27
C SER A 32 -9.07 -59.46 11.66
N LEU A 33 -8.78 -58.73 12.74
CA LEU A 33 -7.44 -58.61 13.31
C LEU A 33 -7.01 -60.00 13.80
N LYS A 34 -6.03 -60.56 13.11
CA LYS A 34 -5.35 -61.80 13.47
C LYS A 34 -4.74 -61.64 14.87
N ARG A 35 -5.31 -62.32 15.88
CA ARG A 35 -4.73 -62.39 17.23
C ARG A 35 -3.28 -62.92 17.16
N PRO A 36 -2.32 -62.34 17.89
CA PRO A 36 -1.02 -62.96 18.05
C PRO A 36 -1.18 -64.30 18.79
N SER A 37 -0.54 -65.34 18.25
CA SER A 37 -0.31 -66.59 18.96
C SER A 37 0.69 -66.33 20.07
N SER A 38 0.24 -66.55 21.31
CA SER A 38 0.90 -66.42 22.62
C SER A 38 0.81 -65.04 23.32
N VAL A 39 0.15 -65.05 24.48
CA VAL A 39 0.15 -64.00 25.51
C VAL A 39 0.74 -64.65 26.76
N VAL A 40 1.85 -64.13 27.27
CA VAL A 40 2.39 -64.51 28.59
C VAL A 40 1.95 -63.43 29.58
N SER A 41 1.10 -63.81 30.53
CA SER A 41 0.67 -62.94 31.63
C SER A 41 1.34 -63.40 32.91
N LEU A 42 2.21 -62.55 33.46
CA LEU A 42 2.75 -62.67 34.81
C LEU A 42 2.17 -61.51 35.63
N GLY A 43 1.07 -61.78 36.32
CA GLY A 43 0.53 -60.91 37.36
C GLY A 43 -0.28 -59.70 36.87
N ASN A 44 -1.60 -59.82 37.03
CA ASN A 44 -2.60 -58.77 37.19
C ASN A 44 -2.76 -57.62 36.15
N VAL A 45 -4.05 -57.49 35.79
CA VAL A 45 -4.76 -56.42 35.06
C VAL A 45 -4.56 -56.39 33.55
N VAL A 46 -5.65 -56.72 32.85
CA VAL A 46 -5.89 -56.38 31.45
C VAL A 46 -5.83 -54.86 31.35
N SER A 47 -4.65 -54.31 31.07
CA SER A 47 -4.53 -52.94 30.61
C SER A 47 -5.01 -52.94 29.17
N ASP A 48 -6.01 -52.10 28.92
CA ASP A 48 -6.62 -51.87 27.62
C ASP A 48 -5.56 -51.32 26.67
N THR A 49 -4.87 -52.21 25.96
CA THR A 49 -3.77 -51.90 25.02
C THR A 49 -4.22 -51.07 23.81
N LEU A 50 -5.51 -50.72 23.73
CA LEU A 50 -6.03 -49.71 22.81
C LEU A 50 -5.68 -48.27 23.21
N SER A 51 -5.22 -48.02 24.45
CA SER A 51 -4.95 -46.66 24.95
C SER A 51 -3.55 -46.10 24.64
N ASP A 52 -2.66 -46.86 24.01
CA ASP A 52 -1.25 -46.46 23.80
C ASP A 52 -0.84 -46.29 22.33
N THR A 53 -1.79 -46.21 21.40
CA THR A 53 -1.46 -45.97 19.99
C THR A 53 -1.66 -44.50 19.63
N TYR A 54 -0.57 -43.82 19.27
CA TYR A 54 -0.62 -42.46 18.78
C TYR A 54 -1.52 -42.35 17.54
N SER A 55 -2.31 -41.28 17.44
CA SER A 55 -3.08 -40.97 16.23
C SER A 55 -2.16 -40.78 15.02
N ARG A 56 -2.70 -40.72 13.80
CA ARG A 56 -1.91 -40.45 12.57
C ARG A 56 -1.10 -39.15 12.61
N ARG A 57 -1.36 -38.28 13.59
CA ARG A 57 -0.63 -37.04 13.88
C ARG A 57 0.26 -37.10 15.13
N GLY A 58 0.50 -38.28 15.70
CA GLY A 58 1.38 -38.44 16.86
C GLY A 58 0.77 -38.00 18.19
N GLN A 59 -0.56 -38.00 18.35
CA GLN A 59 -1.24 -37.55 19.58
C GLN A 59 -1.74 -38.72 20.43
N LEU A 60 -1.67 -38.59 21.75
CA LEU A 60 -2.25 -39.55 22.70
C LEU A 60 -3.79 -39.58 22.58
N PRO A 61 -4.44 -40.72 22.85
CA PRO A 61 -5.90 -40.79 22.95
C PRO A 61 -6.45 -39.75 23.94
N GLY A 62 -7.46 -38.99 23.52
CA GLY A 62 -8.00 -37.85 24.30
C GLY A 62 -7.34 -36.49 24.03
N GLN A 63 -6.25 -36.43 23.25
CA GLN A 63 -5.64 -35.16 22.77
C GLN A 63 -5.81 -34.93 21.27
N GLU A 64 -6.82 -35.54 20.66
CA GLU A 64 -7.08 -35.40 19.23
C GLU A 64 -7.50 -33.97 18.88
N THR A 65 -6.74 -33.34 17.98
CA THR A 65 -7.08 -32.03 17.41
C THR A 65 -8.08 -32.21 16.27
N VAL A 66 -9.30 -31.76 16.52
CA VAL A 66 -10.38 -31.75 15.55
C VAL A 66 -10.53 -30.36 14.94
N ARG A 67 -11.18 -30.29 13.77
CA ARG A 67 -11.57 -29.01 13.18
C ARG A 67 -12.95 -28.63 13.71
N ALA A 68 -13.01 -27.50 14.40
CA ALA A 68 -14.26 -26.89 14.81
C ALA A 68 -14.65 -25.83 13.77
N TRP A 69 -15.83 -26.01 13.18
CA TRP A 69 -16.45 -25.05 12.29
C TRP A 69 -17.49 -24.21 13.04
N GLU A 70 -17.61 -22.94 12.69
CA GLU A 70 -18.66 -22.08 13.22
C GLU A 70 -20.05 -22.44 12.68
N SER A 71 -20.13 -22.93 11.45
CA SER A 71 -21.35 -23.47 10.86
C SER A 71 -21.06 -24.52 9.79
N ASP A 72 -22.00 -25.43 9.58
CA ASP A 72 -21.90 -26.52 8.59
C ASP A 72 -22.12 -26.07 7.13
N ARG A 73 -22.00 -24.76 6.85
CA ARG A 73 -22.20 -24.19 5.51
C ARG A 73 -21.20 -24.78 4.51
N GLN A 74 -21.70 -25.09 3.31
CA GLN A 74 -20.91 -25.67 2.19
C GLN A 74 -20.84 -24.73 0.98
N ASP A 75 -20.99 -23.42 1.21
CA ASP A 75 -20.87 -22.41 0.17
C ASP A 75 -19.43 -22.25 -0.35
N ALA A 76 -19.27 -21.51 -1.45
CA ALA A 76 -17.96 -21.32 -2.08
C ALA A 76 -16.94 -20.65 -1.14
N LEU A 77 -17.42 -19.76 -0.25
CA LEU A 77 -16.58 -19.09 0.74
C LEU A 77 -16.04 -20.09 1.77
N SER A 78 -16.90 -20.96 2.31
CA SER A 78 -16.52 -22.02 3.26
C SER A 78 -15.54 -23.02 2.64
N LYS A 79 -15.72 -23.36 1.36
CA LYS A 79 -14.77 -24.20 0.61
C LYS A 79 -13.40 -23.55 0.45
N SER A 80 -13.37 -22.25 0.14
CA SER A 80 -12.13 -21.48 0.02
C SER A 80 -11.42 -21.38 1.37
N LEU A 81 -12.18 -21.11 2.44
CA LEU A 81 -11.66 -21.07 3.80
C LEU A 81 -11.04 -22.42 4.20
N ASN A 82 -11.69 -23.54 3.88
CA ASN A 82 -11.16 -24.87 4.12
C ASN A 82 -9.87 -25.17 3.35
N ALA A 83 -9.80 -24.76 2.08
CA ALA A 83 -8.62 -24.94 1.23
C ALA A 83 -7.42 -24.13 1.76
N ASN A 84 -7.67 -22.92 2.23
CA ASN A 84 -6.64 -22.00 2.70
C ASN A 84 -6.17 -22.27 4.13
N PHE A 85 -6.97 -22.94 4.95
CA PHE A 85 -6.76 -23.06 6.40
C PHE A 85 -5.38 -23.62 6.79
N ASN A 86 -4.90 -24.65 6.08
CA ASN A 86 -3.63 -25.32 6.36
C ASN A 86 -2.40 -24.60 5.79
N SER A 87 -2.57 -23.47 5.10
CA SER A 87 -1.44 -22.76 4.52
C SER A 87 -0.51 -22.21 5.62
N GLN A 88 0.80 -22.28 5.35
CA GLN A 88 1.83 -21.72 6.22
C GLN A 88 2.01 -20.20 6.03
N SER A 89 1.77 -19.65 4.84
CA SER A 89 1.89 -18.22 4.60
C SER A 89 0.54 -17.50 4.78
N THR A 90 0.57 -16.32 5.41
CA THR A 90 -0.62 -15.48 5.61
C THR A 90 -1.30 -15.11 4.29
N ALA A 91 -0.53 -14.82 3.23
CA ALA A 91 -1.05 -14.52 1.90
C ALA A 91 -1.98 -15.64 1.37
N ASN A 92 -1.50 -16.87 1.38
CA ASN A 92 -2.28 -18.02 0.93
C ASN A 92 -3.46 -18.32 1.87
N ARG A 93 -3.36 -18.00 3.17
CA ARG A 93 -4.50 -18.12 4.10
C ARG A 93 -5.64 -17.16 3.74
N PHE A 94 -5.32 -15.95 3.28
CA PHE A 94 -6.31 -14.95 2.86
C PHE A 94 -6.65 -14.95 1.36
N SER A 95 -5.95 -15.74 0.54
CA SER A 95 -6.12 -15.81 -0.91
C SER A 95 -7.59 -15.99 -1.33
N GLY A 96 -8.14 -14.99 -2.01
CA GLY A 96 -9.52 -14.98 -2.52
C GLY A 96 -10.61 -14.82 -1.46
N LEU A 97 -10.29 -14.77 -0.16
CA LEU A 97 -11.30 -14.67 0.90
C LEU A 97 -11.95 -13.28 0.96
N GLY A 98 -11.20 -12.20 0.71
CA GLY A 98 -11.74 -10.84 0.69
C GLY A 98 -12.77 -10.66 -0.42
N ALA A 99 -12.40 -11.00 -1.65
CA ALA A 99 -13.32 -10.95 -2.80
C ALA A 99 -14.50 -11.92 -2.63
N GLY A 100 -14.25 -13.14 -2.16
CA GLY A 100 -15.28 -14.15 -1.92
C GLY A 100 -16.29 -13.74 -0.86
N LEU A 101 -15.84 -13.12 0.23
CA LEU A 101 -16.69 -12.61 1.30
C LEU A 101 -17.60 -11.48 0.80
N VAL A 102 -17.04 -10.49 0.09
CA VAL A 102 -17.81 -9.38 -0.48
C VAL A 102 -18.82 -9.89 -1.52
N ALA A 103 -18.41 -10.84 -2.38
CA ALA A 103 -19.29 -11.43 -3.38
C ALA A 103 -20.44 -12.25 -2.76
N GLN A 104 -20.18 -12.97 -1.66
CA GLN A 104 -21.23 -13.69 -0.94
C GLN A 104 -22.20 -12.72 -0.25
N PHE A 105 -21.68 -11.64 0.33
CA PHE A 105 -22.49 -10.59 0.93
C PHE A 105 -23.39 -9.91 -0.10
N ALA A 106 -22.84 -9.53 -1.26
CA ALA A 106 -23.57 -8.90 -2.35
C ALA A 106 -24.66 -9.78 -2.99
N LYS A 107 -24.82 -11.05 -2.59
CA LYS A 107 -25.96 -11.89 -3.02
C LYS A 107 -27.14 -11.85 -2.06
N GLY A 108 -26.89 -11.57 -0.78
CA GLY A 108 -27.90 -11.72 0.28
C GLY A 108 -28.12 -10.48 1.14
N GLY A 109 -27.19 -9.53 1.17
CA GLY A 109 -27.25 -8.31 1.98
C GLY A 109 -27.22 -8.52 3.49
N GLY A 110 -27.22 -9.77 3.96
CA GLY A 110 -27.21 -10.15 5.37
C GLY A 110 -25.81 -10.37 5.92
N GLY A 111 -25.69 -10.34 7.25
CA GLY A 111 -24.44 -10.63 7.94
C GLY A 111 -23.93 -12.05 7.65
N ILE A 112 -22.61 -12.19 7.55
CA ILE A 112 -21.91 -13.45 7.32
C ILE A 112 -20.95 -13.66 8.48
N SER A 113 -20.87 -14.88 9.00
CA SER A 113 -19.85 -15.26 9.98
C SER A 113 -19.51 -16.71 9.71
N GLN A 114 -18.25 -17.00 9.48
CA GLN A 114 -17.75 -18.35 9.29
C GLN A 114 -16.29 -18.42 9.71
N SER A 115 -15.93 -19.49 10.41
CA SER A 115 -14.56 -19.75 10.80
C SER A 115 -14.29 -21.25 10.89
N VAL A 116 -13.01 -21.59 10.78
CA VAL A 116 -12.50 -22.92 11.10
C VAL A 116 -11.29 -22.77 12.00
N MET A 117 -11.21 -23.62 13.01
CA MET A 117 -10.06 -23.67 13.90
C MET A 117 -9.74 -25.09 14.36
N PHE A 118 -8.49 -25.32 14.76
CA PHE A 118 -8.14 -26.52 15.49
C PHE A 118 -8.52 -26.34 16.96
N ALA A 119 -9.22 -27.32 17.52
CA ALA A 119 -9.56 -27.39 18.94
C ALA A 119 -9.38 -28.84 19.44
N SER A 120 -9.26 -29.02 20.75
CA SER A 120 -9.39 -30.36 21.35
C SER A 120 -10.82 -30.86 21.14
N ALA A 121 -11.00 -32.19 21.08
CA ALA A 121 -12.33 -32.79 20.92
C ALA A 121 -13.33 -32.33 21.99
N ASP A 122 -12.92 -32.27 23.26
CA ASP A 122 -13.77 -31.79 24.37
C ASP A 122 -14.18 -30.33 24.19
N ARG A 123 -13.24 -29.47 23.77
CA ARG A 123 -13.50 -28.05 23.54
C ARG A 123 -14.40 -27.82 22.33
N ALA A 124 -14.21 -28.59 21.26
CA ALA A 124 -15.08 -28.56 20.09
C ALA A 124 -16.51 -29.05 20.40
N ALA A 125 -16.67 -30.00 21.33
CA ALA A 125 -17.97 -30.49 21.78
C ALA A 125 -18.70 -29.49 22.69
N ASN A 126 -17.99 -28.59 23.37
CA ASN A 126 -18.57 -27.56 24.22
C ASN A 126 -18.96 -26.31 23.41
N ALA A 127 -20.24 -26.22 23.03
CA ALA A 127 -20.78 -25.13 22.23
C ALA A 127 -20.59 -23.73 22.83
N GLY A 128 -20.54 -23.60 24.16
CA GLY A 128 -20.32 -22.33 24.84
C GLY A 128 -18.87 -21.87 24.72
N GLU A 129 -17.93 -22.76 25.00
CA GLU A 129 -16.48 -22.48 24.93
C GLU A 129 -16.02 -22.21 23.50
N ILE A 130 -16.41 -23.07 22.55
CA ILE A 130 -15.97 -22.90 21.16
C ILE A 130 -16.49 -21.59 20.54
N LYS A 131 -17.68 -21.14 20.93
CA LYS A 131 -18.24 -19.87 20.48
C LYS A 131 -17.46 -18.67 21.02
N VAL A 132 -16.89 -18.77 22.22
CA VAL A 132 -15.98 -17.75 22.76
C VAL A 132 -14.69 -17.71 21.94
N ASP A 133 -14.10 -18.86 21.63
CA ASP A 133 -12.88 -18.96 20.83
C ASP A 133 -13.11 -18.40 19.41
N GLN A 134 -14.25 -18.70 18.78
CA GLN A 134 -14.65 -18.12 17.48
C GLN A 134 -14.82 -16.60 17.55
N SER A 135 -15.45 -16.09 18.61
CA SER A 135 -15.59 -14.64 18.83
C SER A 135 -14.23 -13.95 19.00
N LEU A 136 -13.30 -14.58 19.73
CA LEU A 136 -11.93 -14.10 19.88
C LEU A 136 -11.17 -14.11 18.55
N LEU A 137 -11.29 -15.17 17.75
CA LEU A 137 -10.72 -15.23 16.41
C LEU A 137 -11.20 -14.06 15.55
N HIS A 138 -12.49 -13.73 15.56
CA HIS A 138 -13.04 -12.62 14.77
C HIS A 138 -12.64 -11.22 15.26
N SER A 139 -12.18 -11.06 16.50
CA SER A 139 -11.95 -9.75 17.12
C SER A 139 -10.51 -9.46 17.56
N LYS A 140 -9.71 -10.50 17.78
CA LYS A 140 -8.38 -10.42 18.41
C LYS A 140 -7.37 -11.39 17.81
N ALA A 141 -7.60 -11.90 16.60
CA ALA A 141 -6.61 -12.71 15.90
C ALA A 141 -5.27 -11.98 15.74
N ASP A 142 -4.19 -12.75 15.62
CA ASP A 142 -2.85 -12.24 15.34
C ASP A 142 -2.81 -11.39 14.07
N ASN A 143 -3.52 -11.85 13.03
CA ASN A 143 -3.71 -11.15 11.78
C ASN A 143 -5.19 -10.82 11.63
N LEU A 144 -5.51 -9.54 11.46
CA LEU A 144 -6.87 -9.05 11.25
C LEU A 144 -6.83 -7.95 10.19
N ILE A 145 -7.54 -8.15 9.09
CA ILE A 145 -7.73 -7.13 8.05
C ILE A 145 -9.22 -6.85 7.94
N SER A 146 -9.62 -5.59 8.08
CA SER A 146 -11.01 -5.16 8.04
C SER A 146 -11.23 -4.01 7.05
N LEU A 147 -12.25 -4.15 6.21
CA LEU A 147 -12.75 -3.11 5.31
C LEU A 147 -14.15 -2.68 5.77
N SER A 148 -14.29 -1.43 6.19
CA SER A 148 -15.56 -0.80 6.55
C SER A 148 -15.98 0.18 5.46
N ILE A 149 -17.23 0.10 5.03
CA ILE A 149 -17.80 0.95 3.99
C ILE A 149 -19.04 1.61 4.56
N LYS A 150 -19.07 2.94 4.54
CA LYS A 150 -20.24 3.73 4.91
C LYS A 150 -21.01 4.10 3.65
N THR A 151 -22.30 3.83 3.59
CA THR A 151 -23.16 4.23 2.46
C THR A 151 -23.63 5.68 2.61
N ALA A 152 -24.06 6.29 1.52
CA ALA A 152 -24.63 7.65 1.52
C ALA A 152 -25.91 7.74 2.37
N SER A 153 -26.66 6.65 2.53
CA SER A 153 -27.82 6.58 3.43
C SER A 153 -27.45 6.42 4.92
N GLY A 154 -26.16 6.29 5.24
CA GLY A 154 -25.66 6.22 6.62
C GLY A 154 -25.51 4.80 7.18
N LYS A 155 -25.65 3.75 6.35
CA LYS A 155 -25.42 2.35 6.75
C LYS A 155 -23.93 2.04 6.75
N THR A 156 -23.50 1.11 7.57
CA THR A 156 -22.10 0.67 7.62
C THR A 156 -22.03 -0.82 7.39
N VAL A 157 -21.24 -1.24 6.40
CA VAL A 157 -20.90 -2.65 6.17
C VAL A 157 -19.44 -2.85 6.54
N THR A 158 -19.14 -3.83 7.38
CA THR A 158 -17.75 -4.18 7.73
C THR A 158 -17.44 -5.61 7.37
N PHE A 159 -16.40 -5.80 6.57
CA PHE A 159 -15.82 -7.09 6.21
C PHE A 159 -14.54 -7.29 7.00
N SER A 160 -14.33 -8.46 7.59
CA SER A 160 -13.10 -8.79 8.30
C SER A 160 -12.60 -10.18 7.94
N LEU A 161 -11.28 -10.27 7.75
CA LEU A 161 -10.53 -11.52 7.58
C LEU A 161 -9.60 -11.68 8.78
N SER A 162 -9.71 -12.81 9.47
CA SER A 162 -8.94 -13.10 10.67
C SER A 162 -8.11 -14.37 10.52
N SER A 163 -6.86 -14.33 10.98
CA SER A 163 -5.96 -15.48 10.91
C SER A 163 -5.01 -15.50 12.11
N GLN A 164 -4.95 -16.65 12.76
CA GLN A 164 -4.01 -16.97 13.84
C GLN A 164 -3.51 -18.41 13.66
N THR A 165 -2.51 -18.83 14.41
CA THR A 165 -1.84 -20.14 14.23
C THR A 165 -2.79 -21.32 14.02
N ASP A 166 -3.87 -21.40 14.79
CA ASP A 166 -4.85 -22.49 14.80
C ASP A 166 -6.20 -22.11 14.18
N GLY A 167 -6.41 -20.88 13.70
CA GLY A 167 -7.72 -20.37 13.29
C GLY A 167 -7.70 -19.50 12.03
N LEU A 168 -8.75 -19.60 11.21
CA LEU A 168 -9.01 -18.74 10.06
C LEU A 168 -10.50 -18.39 10.03
N GLY A 169 -10.83 -17.11 9.90
CA GLY A 169 -12.19 -16.62 9.98
C GLY A 169 -12.48 -15.51 8.97
N VAL A 170 -13.75 -15.42 8.60
CA VAL A 170 -14.31 -14.36 7.77
C VAL A 170 -15.63 -13.89 8.37
N LYS A 171 -15.88 -12.58 8.33
CA LYS A 171 -17.11 -12.01 8.87
C LYS A 171 -17.53 -10.76 8.11
N ALA A 172 -18.82 -10.62 7.85
CA ALA A 172 -19.46 -9.42 7.33
C ALA A 172 -20.57 -8.99 8.30
N THR A 173 -20.57 -7.73 8.73
CA THR A 173 -21.62 -7.14 9.57
C THR A 173 -22.25 -5.95 8.87
N VAL A 174 -23.52 -5.70 9.16
CA VAL A 174 -24.28 -4.54 8.67
C VAL A 174 -24.89 -3.83 9.85
N GLU A 175 -24.67 -2.52 9.92
CA GLU A 175 -25.24 -1.61 10.89
C GLU A 175 -26.08 -0.55 10.18
N GLY A 176 -27.17 -0.09 10.80
CA GLY A 176 -28.08 0.89 10.20
C GLY A 176 -29.16 0.30 9.26
N GLY A 177 -29.38 -1.02 9.31
CA GLY A 177 -30.45 -1.72 8.58
C GLY A 177 -30.05 -2.19 7.18
N THR A 178 -31.03 -2.66 6.39
CA THR A 178 -30.80 -3.26 5.06
C THR A 178 -30.34 -2.23 4.03
N LEU A 179 -29.38 -2.59 3.18
CA LEU A 179 -28.92 -1.77 2.04
C LEU A 179 -29.94 -1.83 0.89
N SER A 180 -29.99 -0.78 0.09
CA SER A 180 -30.65 -0.79 -1.23
C SER A 180 -29.88 -1.65 -2.24
N ASP A 181 -30.53 -2.03 -3.34
CA ASP A 181 -29.91 -2.83 -4.41
C ASP A 181 -28.73 -2.08 -5.06
N GLU A 182 -28.84 -0.75 -5.19
CA GLU A 182 -27.78 0.11 -5.72
C GLU A 182 -26.58 0.18 -4.76
N GLU A 183 -26.82 0.36 -3.46
CA GLU A 183 -25.76 0.37 -2.45
C GLU A 183 -25.06 -0.99 -2.37
N LEU A 184 -25.83 -2.08 -2.39
CA LEU A 184 -25.31 -3.44 -2.34
C LEU A 184 -24.48 -3.77 -3.59
N THR A 185 -24.90 -3.30 -4.76
CA THR A 185 -24.10 -3.37 -6.00
C THR A 185 -22.82 -2.54 -5.89
N ALA A 186 -22.88 -1.33 -5.32
CA ALA A 186 -21.71 -0.48 -5.13
C ALA A 186 -20.69 -1.11 -4.17
N VAL A 187 -21.15 -1.70 -3.06
CA VAL A 187 -20.31 -2.45 -2.12
C VAL A 187 -19.68 -3.67 -2.82
N GLY A 188 -20.45 -4.40 -3.63
CA GLY A 188 -19.97 -5.56 -4.39
C GLY A 188 -18.76 -5.24 -5.29
N LYS A 189 -18.74 -4.05 -5.90
CA LYS A 189 -17.64 -3.58 -6.77
C LYS A 189 -16.30 -3.41 -6.04
N LEU A 190 -16.31 -3.24 -4.72
CA LEU A 190 -15.10 -3.11 -3.91
C LEU A 190 -14.46 -4.46 -3.56
N GLY A 191 -15.06 -5.60 -3.92
CA GLY A 191 -14.54 -6.92 -3.57
C GLY A 191 -13.15 -7.22 -4.13
N SER A 192 -12.88 -6.87 -5.40
CA SER A 192 -11.55 -7.03 -5.99
C SER A 192 -10.53 -6.06 -5.38
N ALA A 193 -10.96 -4.83 -5.09
CA ALA A 193 -10.11 -3.83 -4.44
C ALA A 193 -9.71 -4.26 -3.02
N PHE A 194 -10.64 -4.85 -2.26
CA PHE A 194 -10.36 -5.41 -0.95
C PHE A 194 -9.34 -6.56 -1.04
N GLN A 195 -9.54 -7.48 -1.99
CA GLN A 195 -8.60 -8.59 -2.18
C GLN A 195 -7.21 -8.10 -2.60
N ALA A 196 -7.13 -7.14 -3.52
CA ALA A 196 -5.85 -6.57 -3.94
C ALA A 196 -5.09 -5.94 -2.77
N ALA A 197 -5.77 -5.20 -1.90
CA ALA A 197 -5.15 -4.63 -0.70
C ALA A 197 -4.66 -5.72 0.27
N VAL A 198 -5.43 -6.80 0.45
CA VAL A 198 -5.04 -7.96 1.26
C VAL A 198 -3.81 -8.67 0.67
N ASP A 199 -3.83 -8.91 -0.64
CA ASP A 199 -2.75 -9.60 -1.36
C ASP A 199 -1.45 -8.77 -1.31
N GLY A 200 -1.55 -7.46 -1.54
CA GLY A 200 -0.41 -6.52 -1.45
C GLY A 200 0.19 -6.48 -0.04
N LEU A 201 -0.64 -6.37 1.00
CA LEU A 201 -0.19 -6.31 2.40
C LEU A 201 0.47 -7.60 2.87
N THR A 202 0.07 -8.74 2.33
CA THR A 202 0.59 -10.05 2.72
C THR A 202 1.66 -10.59 1.77
N ALA A 203 1.99 -9.85 0.71
CA ALA A 203 3.08 -10.17 -0.21
C ALA A 203 4.45 -10.06 0.46
N THR A 204 5.44 -10.72 -0.15
CA THR A 204 6.85 -10.63 0.26
C THR A 204 7.69 -10.16 -0.94
N PRO A 205 8.20 -8.91 -0.95
CA PRO A 205 8.00 -7.85 0.05
C PRO A 205 6.57 -7.26 0.00
N PRO A 206 6.10 -6.63 1.10
CA PRO A 206 4.76 -6.05 1.17
C PRO A 206 4.62 -4.82 0.25
N LYS A 207 3.38 -4.57 -0.21
CA LYS A 207 2.97 -3.46 -1.07
C LYS A 207 1.66 -2.85 -0.58
N LEU A 208 1.37 -1.61 -1.01
CA LEU A 208 0.13 -0.91 -0.67
C LEU A 208 -0.78 -0.72 -1.88
N ASP A 209 -1.53 -1.75 -2.24
CA ASP A 209 -2.47 -1.73 -3.37
C ASP A 209 -3.82 -1.07 -2.99
N LEU A 210 -3.79 0.23 -2.70
CA LEU A 210 -4.94 0.99 -2.18
C LEU A 210 -5.72 1.76 -3.27
N SER A 211 -5.20 1.83 -4.50
CA SER A 211 -5.74 2.73 -5.54
C SER A 211 -7.19 2.42 -5.90
N GLN A 212 -7.57 1.14 -6.01
CA GLN A 212 -8.94 0.75 -6.35
C GLN A 212 -9.93 1.04 -5.22
N LEU A 213 -9.49 1.14 -3.96
CA LEU A 213 -10.33 1.52 -2.83
C LEU A 213 -10.74 3.01 -2.87
N THR A 214 -10.10 3.81 -3.75
CA THR A 214 -10.48 5.21 -3.98
C THR A 214 -11.53 5.38 -5.09
N GLN A 215 -11.85 4.32 -5.84
CA GLN A 215 -12.72 4.35 -7.02
C GLN A 215 -14.19 4.01 -6.66
N PHE A 216 -14.76 4.71 -5.69
CA PHE A 216 -16.17 4.54 -5.35
C PHE A 216 -17.02 5.73 -5.80
N ASP A 217 -18.30 5.46 -6.03
CA ASP A 217 -19.30 6.48 -6.31
C ASP A 217 -19.72 7.14 -5.00
N SER A 218 -19.31 8.41 -4.82
CA SER A 218 -19.62 9.17 -3.60
C SER A 218 -21.10 9.48 -3.41
N THR A 219 -21.93 9.27 -4.43
CA THR A 219 -23.40 9.41 -4.32
C THR A 219 -24.05 8.19 -3.67
N LEU A 220 -23.38 7.02 -3.71
CA LEU A 220 -23.84 5.77 -3.12
C LEU A 220 -23.06 5.42 -1.85
N LEU A 221 -21.76 5.71 -1.81
CA LEU A 221 -20.85 5.41 -0.71
C LEU A 221 -20.26 6.69 -0.12
N ALA A 222 -20.42 6.89 1.19
CA ALA A 222 -19.91 8.05 1.90
C ALA A 222 -18.42 7.93 2.23
N SER A 223 -17.96 6.74 2.66
CA SER A 223 -16.54 6.50 2.96
C SER A 223 -16.14 5.03 2.80
N VAL A 224 -14.83 4.82 2.61
CA VAL A 224 -14.18 3.51 2.60
C VAL A 224 -12.99 3.56 3.56
N ASP A 225 -12.98 2.64 4.52
CA ASP A 225 -12.00 2.55 5.59
C ASP A 225 -11.37 1.15 5.60
N LEU A 226 -10.04 1.07 5.47
CA LEU A 226 -9.30 -0.20 5.57
C LEU A 226 -8.39 -0.15 6.79
N SER A 227 -8.48 -1.16 7.63
CA SER A 227 -7.57 -1.36 8.76
C SER A 227 -6.92 -2.74 8.66
N ALA A 228 -5.63 -2.82 8.97
CA ALA A 228 -4.92 -4.08 9.04
C ALA A 228 -4.01 -4.12 10.27
N LYS A 229 -3.96 -5.28 10.90
CA LYS A 229 -2.95 -5.66 11.88
C LYS A 229 -2.42 -7.02 11.46
N LEU A 230 -1.14 -7.12 11.18
CA LEU A 230 -0.48 -8.35 10.75
C LEU A 230 0.73 -8.62 11.64
N LYS A 231 0.91 -9.87 12.06
CA LYS A 231 2.14 -10.30 12.73
C LYS A 231 3.10 -10.89 11.71
N SER A 232 4.31 -10.35 11.64
CA SER A 232 5.41 -10.98 10.93
C SER A 232 5.87 -12.25 11.66
N LEU A 233 6.54 -13.16 10.93
CA LEU A 233 7.17 -14.37 11.46
C LEU A 233 8.15 -14.07 12.61
N ASP A 234 8.80 -12.90 12.57
CA ASP A 234 9.75 -12.44 13.58
C ASP A 234 9.07 -11.75 14.78
N GLY A 235 7.73 -11.80 14.87
CA GLY A 235 6.94 -11.20 15.95
C GLY A 235 6.77 -9.68 15.87
N GLN A 236 7.19 -9.05 14.78
CA GLN A 236 6.99 -7.61 14.56
C GLN A 236 5.62 -7.33 13.92
N ASP A 237 4.85 -6.42 14.53
CA ASP A 237 3.52 -6.03 14.08
C ASP A 237 3.62 -5.03 12.91
N LEU A 238 2.87 -5.26 11.84
CA LEU A 238 2.54 -4.28 10.81
C LEU A 238 1.11 -3.81 11.03
N SER A 239 0.91 -2.50 11.08
CA SER A 239 -0.40 -1.87 11.16
C SER A 239 -0.63 -0.95 9.97
N LEU A 240 -1.85 -0.92 9.44
CA LEU A 240 -2.32 0.00 8.42
C LEU A 240 -3.67 0.58 8.85
N ALA A 241 -3.85 1.87 8.64
CA ALA A 241 -5.14 2.55 8.64
C ALA A 241 -5.24 3.41 7.38
N PHE A 242 -6.26 3.17 6.58
CA PHE A 242 -6.57 3.92 5.37
C PHE A 242 -8.02 4.41 5.45
N HIS A 243 -8.24 5.63 4.99
CA HIS A 243 -9.56 6.24 4.90
C HIS A 243 -9.66 7.02 3.59
N ALA A 244 -10.80 6.91 2.91
CA ALA A 244 -11.15 7.73 1.77
C ALA A 244 -12.62 8.13 1.81
N ASP A 245 -12.88 9.43 1.68
CA ASP A 245 -14.21 10.01 1.49
C ASP A 245 -14.18 11.11 0.40
N SER A 246 -15.25 11.88 0.25
CA SER A 246 -15.34 12.96 -0.74
C SER A 246 -14.54 14.21 -0.37
N GLN A 247 -14.07 14.31 0.88
CA GLN A 247 -13.40 15.50 1.42
C GLN A 247 -11.91 15.29 1.66
N SER A 248 -11.48 14.06 1.92
CA SER A 248 -10.13 13.76 2.32
C SER A 248 -9.78 12.30 2.10
N ARG A 249 -8.48 12.04 2.08
CA ARG A 249 -7.95 10.69 2.15
C ARG A 249 -6.82 10.67 3.16
N THR A 250 -6.76 9.65 4.01
CA THR A 250 -5.60 9.41 4.88
C THR A 250 -5.04 8.00 4.75
N THR A 251 -3.73 7.85 4.97
CA THR A 251 -3.06 6.54 5.07
C THR A 251 -1.99 6.63 6.14
N ARG A 252 -2.00 5.68 7.06
CA ARG A 252 -1.06 5.58 8.16
C ARG A 252 -0.60 4.13 8.28
N MET A 253 0.71 3.91 8.27
CA MET A 253 1.26 2.56 8.43
C MET A 253 2.46 2.62 9.37
N SER A 254 2.58 1.60 10.22
CA SER A 254 3.71 1.39 11.11
C SER A 254 4.09 -0.08 11.07
N GLY A 255 5.38 -0.37 10.93
CA GLY A 255 5.88 -1.75 10.88
C GLY A 255 7.39 -1.85 11.05
N PRO A 256 7.97 -3.05 10.82
CA PRO A 256 9.39 -3.34 11.05
C PRO A 256 10.36 -2.47 10.24
N LEU A 257 9.92 -2.02 9.05
CA LEU A 257 10.73 -1.18 8.18
C LEU A 257 10.70 0.29 8.60
N GLY A 258 9.65 0.72 9.31
CA GLY A 258 9.40 2.12 9.66
C GLY A 258 7.92 2.50 9.59
N GLU A 259 7.68 3.80 9.48
CA GLU A 259 6.38 4.45 9.49
C GLU A 259 6.17 5.28 8.21
N LEU A 260 4.92 5.39 7.77
CA LEU A 260 4.48 6.39 6.80
C LEU A 260 3.16 7.01 7.23
N ASN A 261 3.00 8.29 6.90
CA ASN A 261 1.77 9.06 7.16
C ASN A 261 1.47 9.92 5.94
N LEU A 262 0.26 9.84 5.41
CA LEU A 262 -0.21 10.62 4.28
C LEU A 262 -1.61 11.16 4.55
N ALA A 263 -1.84 12.41 4.18
CA ALA A 263 -3.14 13.04 4.21
C ALA A 263 -3.29 13.91 2.95
N VAL A 264 -4.42 13.77 2.26
CA VAL A 264 -4.79 14.53 1.05
C VAL A 264 -6.12 15.23 1.32
N ASP A 265 -6.18 16.53 1.03
CA ASP A 265 -7.37 17.37 1.18
C ASP A 265 -8.05 17.56 -0.19
N LEU A 266 -9.26 17.00 -0.33
CA LEU A 266 -10.06 17.03 -1.55
C LEU A 266 -11.12 18.13 -1.55
N LYS A 267 -11.21 18.94 -0.49
CA LYS A 267 -12.26 19.96 -0.35
C LYS A 267 -12.16 21.05 -1.41
N ASN A 268 -10.94 21.37 -1.85
CA ASN A 268 -10.72 22.38 -2.85
C ASN A 268 -10.63 21.76 -4.25
N THR A 269 -11.77 21.54 -4.89
CA THR A 269 -11.80 20.99 -6.26
C THR A 269 -11.37 21.99 -7.32
N ALA A 270 -11.35 23.30 -7.00
CA ALA A 270 -10.96 24.35 -7.94
C ALA A 270 -9.46 24.34 -8.30
N ILE A 271 -8.61 23.73 -7.46
CA ILE A 271 -7.17 23.64 -7.70
C ILE A 271 -6.77 22.36 -8.46
N LEU A 272 -7.73 21.46 -8.70
CA LEU A 272 -7.46 20.20 -9.39
C LEU A 272 -7.24 20.46 -10.88
N GLY A 273 -6.10 20.00 -11.37
CA GLY A 273 -5.74 20.06 -12.78
C GLY A 273 -6.48 19.02 -13.60
N ASN A 274 -6.27 19.03 -14.91
CA ASN A 274 -6.74 17.93 -15.76
C ASN A 274 -5.89 16.65 -15.54
N ALA A 275 -6.35 15.51 -16.06
CA ALA A 275 -5.68 14.21 -15.87
C ALA A 275 -4.21 14.20 -16.33
N LYS A 276 -3.86 14.90 -17.42
CA LYS A 276 -2.48 14.98 -17.91
C LYS A 276 -1.58 15.74 -16.92
N GLN A 277 -2.10 16.85 -16.39
CA GLN A 277 -1.40 17.66 -15.40
C GLN A 277 -1.20 16.89 -14.09
N GLN A 278 -2.25 16.23 -13.60
CA GLN A 278 -2.19 15.38 -12.41
C GLN A 278 -1.16 14.26 -12.56
N ALA A 279 -1.15 13.55 -13.70
CA ALA A 279 -0.20 12.48 -13.96
C ALA A 279 1.25 12.99 -13.99
N LYS A 280 1.49 14.15 -14.61
CA LYS A 280 2.82 14.79 -14.67
C LYS A 280 3.31 15.24 -13.29
N ALA A 281 2.42 15.83 -12.49
CA ALA A 281 2.73 16.22 -11.12
C ALA A 281 3.02 15.01 -10.22
N LEU A 282 2.19 13.97 -10.30
CA LEU A 282 2.41 12.72 -9.57
C LEU A 282 3.77 12.11 -9.94
N GLN A 283 4.08 11.99 -11.22
CA GLN A 283 5.37 11.49 -11.69
C GLN A 283 6.54 12.33 -11.16
N SER A 284 6.39 13.66 -11.11
CA SER A 284 7.41 14.57 -10.60
C SER A 284 7.69 14.32 -9.11
N TYR A 285 6.67 14.11 -8.29
CA TYR A 285 6.85 13.74 -6.89
C TYR A 285 7.45 12.34 -6.72
N LEU A 286 7.05 11.36 -7.52
CA LEU A 286 7.65 10.01 -7.49
C LEU A 286 9.14 10.04 -7.81
N THR A 287 9.56 10.86 -8.79
CA THR A 287 10.98 11.07 -9.11
C THR A 287 11.73 11.78 -7.97
N GLN A 288 11.09 12.73 -7.27
CA GLN A 288 11.65 13.35 -6.07
C GLN A 288 11.85 12.33 -4.93
N PHE A 289 10.95 11.36 -4.79
CA PHE A 289 11.09 10.29 -3.80
C PHE A 289 12.25 9.35 -4.14
N ASP A 290 12.44 9.02 -5.42
CA ASP A 290 13.59 8.25 -5.88
C ASP A 290 14.93 8.96 -5.60
N ARG A 291 14.97 10.29 -5.80
CA ARG A 291 16.14 11.11 -5.45
C ARG A 291 16.38 11.12 -3.95
N ALA A 292 15.34 11.32 -3.14
CA ALA A 292 15.45 11.28 -1.68
C ALA A 292 15.93 9.91 -1.18
N GLN A 293 15.41 8.81 -1.74
CA GLN A 293 15.86 7.45 -1.45
C GLN A 293 17.34 7.28 -1.77
N ALA A 294 17.78 7.67 -2.97
CA ALA A 294 19.18 7.53 -3.37
C ALA A 294 20.13 8.38 -2.50
N ARG A 295 19.70 9.59 -2.14
CA ARG A 295 20.50 10.54 -1.37
C ARG A 295 20.58 10.17 0.11
N GLY A 296 19.50 9.67 0.69
CA GLY A 296 19.41 9.27 2.10
C GLY A 296 19.60 7.77 2.38
N SER A 297 19.87 6.95 1.35
CA SER A 297 19.97 5.49 1.47
C SER A 297 18.77 4.82 2.15
N ALA A 298 17.55 5.24 1.81
CA ALA A 298 16.34 4.64 2.37
C ALA A 298 16.18 3.17 1.92
N LYS A 299 15.60 2.33 2.78
CA LYS A 299 15.19 0.95 2.44
C LYS A 299 14.24 0.95 1.22
N PRO A 300 14.58 0.26 0.11
CA PRO A 300 13.78 0.28 -1.11
C PRO A 300 12.32 -0.17 -0.91
N GLU A 301 12.10 -1.16 -0.04
CA GLU A 301 10.78 -1.72 0.24
C GLU A 301 9.87 -0.70 0.94
N LEU A 302 10.41 0.06 1.90
CA LEU A 302 9.67 1.13 2.58
C LEU A 302 9.33 2.27 1.61
N MET A 303 10.28 2.66 0.77
CA MET A 303 10.04 3.69 -0.23
C MET A 303 9.02 3.26 -1.29
N ALA A 304 9.04 1.98 -1.69
CA ALA A 304 8.03 1.43 -2.60
C ALA A 304 6.62 1.56 -2.01
N MET A 305 6.41 1.13 -0.75
CA MET A 305 5.12 1.30 -0.08
C MET A 305 4.70 2.78 0.04
N PHE A 306 5.65 3.69 0.31
CA PHE A 306 5.35 5.13 0.33
C PHE A 306 4.92 5.66 -1.03
N LYS A 307 5.57 5.23 -2.12
CA LYS A 307 5.19 5.56 -3.50
C LYS A 307 3.82 4.99 -3.88
N ASP A 308 3.54 3.75 -3.49
CA ASP A 308 2.25 3.09 -3.71
C ASP A 308 1.12 3.86 -3.01
N ALA A 309 1.29 4.16 -1.72
CA ALA A 309 0.35 4.96 -0.96
C ALA A 309 0.17 6.36 -1.58
N PHE A 310 1.26 7.08 -1.85
CA PHE A 310 1.18 8.43 -2.42
C PHE A 310 0.43 8.44 -3.76
N SER A 311 0.68 7.44 -4.61
CA SER A 311 0.01 7.28 -5.90
C SER A 311 -1.47 6.97 -5.74
N ALA A 312 -1.83 6.04 -4.86
CA ALA A 312 -3.22 5.71 -4.57
C ALA A 312 -4.00 6.95 -4.09
N MET A 313 -3.41 7.71 -3.16
CA MET A 313 -4.06 8.86 -2.53
C MET A 313 -4.28 10.04 -3.48
N ASN A 314 -3.45 10.18 -4.51
CA ASN A 314 -3.54 11.22 -5.53
C ASN A 314 -4.09 10.70 -6.88
N SER A 315 -4.74 9.53 -6.88
CA SER A 315 -5.41 8.96 -8.06
C SER A 315 -6.92 9.20 -8.04
N HIS A 316 -7.60 9.13 -9.18
CA HIS A 316 -9.08 9.13 -9.25
C HIS A 316 -9.74 10.25 -8.40
N TYR A 317 -9.29 11.50 -8.55
CA TYR A 317 -9.94 12.59 -7.83
C TYR A 317 -11.44 12.62 -8.18
N PRO A 318 -12.31 12.95 -7.20
CA PRO A 318 -13.73 13.15 -7.48
C PRO A 318 -13.86 14.11 -8.66
N GLN A 319 -14.60 13.71 -9.68
CA GLN A 319 -14.93 14.63 -10.75
C GLN A 319 -15.73 15.76 -10.11
N GLY A 320 -15.13 16.95 -10.04
CA GLY A 320 -15.75 18.09 -9.39
C GLY A 320 -17.12 18.33 -10.03
N VAL A 321 -18.12 18.55 -9.18
CA VAL A 321 -19.34 19.25 -9.60
C VAL A 321 -18.88 20.52 -10.32
N SER A 322 -19.38 20.79 -11.53
CA SER A 322 -18.94 21.90 -12.36
C SER A 322 -18.85 23.17 -11.52
N LEU A 323 -17.65 23.63 -11.16
CA LEU A 323 -17.58 24.85 -10.36
C LEU A 323 -18.00 26.05 -11.23
N PRO A 324 -18.53 27.13 -10.61
CA PRO A 324 -18.91 28.33 -11.33
C PRO A 324 -17.76 28.80 -12.23
N GLU A 325 -18.09 29.16 -13.47
CA GLU A 325 -17.17 29.52 -14.57
C GLU A 325 -16.11 30.56 -14.16
N ALA A 326 -16.44 31.42 -13.19
CA ALA A 326 -15.55 32.42 -12.61
C ALA A 326 -14.32 31.85 -11.87
N LEU A 327 -14.37 30.60 -11.39
CA LEU A 327 -13.27 29.94 -10.66
C LEU A 327 -12.54 28.86 -11.50
N THR A 328 -13.11 28.42 -12.62
CA THR A 328 -12.74 27.11 -13.20
C THR A 328 -11.85 27.09 -14.41
N ARG A 329 -11.68 28.19 -15.15
CA ARG A 329 -10.94 28.13 -16.43
C ARG A 329 -10.24 29.43 -16.78
N ASN A 330 -9.32 29.92 -15.95
CA ASN A 330 -8.20 30.62 -16.56
C ASN A 330 -7.12 29.57 -16.89
N PRO A 331 -6.85 29.24 -18.18
CA PRO A 331 -5.78 28.32 -18.56
C PRO A 331 -4.42 28.70 -17.94
N THR A 332 -4.25 29.99 -17.65
CA THR A 332 -3.13 30.56 -16.90
C THR A 332 -2.98 30.00 -15.48
N ASP A 333 -4.07 29.88 -14.71
CA ASP A 333 -4.04 29.31 -13.35
C ASP A 333 -3.59 27.85 -13.41
N GLN A 334 -4.13 27.09 -14.37
CA GLN A 334 -3.78 25.69 -14.56
C GLN A 334 -2.30 25.50 -14.94
N GLY A 335 -1.71 26.42 -15.71
CA GLY A 335 -0.30 26.34 -16.08
C GLY A 335 0.68 26.52 -14.89
N LEU A 336 0.27 27.27 -13.86
CA LEU A 336 1.13 27.64 -12.73
C LEU A 336 0.87 26.87 -11.43
N LEU A 337 -0.07 25.93 -11.44
CA LEU A 337 -0.36 25.04 -10.31
C LEU A 337 0.07 23.61 -10.65
N THR A 338 0.29 22.77 -9.63
CA THR A 338 0.58 21.34 -9.84
C THR A 338 -0.63 20.57 -10.34
N GLY A 339 -1.84 21.06 -10.05
CA GLY A 339 -3.07 20.35 -10.38
C GLY A 339 -3.36 19.13 -9.50
N LEU A 340 -2.55 18.85 -8.48
CA LEU A 340 -2.88 17.89 -7.43
C LEU A 340 -3.65 18.58 -6.30
N ALA A 341 -4.41 17.77 -5.57
CA ALA A 341 -4.95 18.16 -4.28
C ALA A 341 -3.84 18.56 -3.31
N ASP A 342 -4.18 19.35 -2.29
CA ASP A 342 -3.24 19.66 -1.22
C ASP A 342 -2.97 18.43 -0.37
N PHE A 343 -1.74 18.28 0.12
CA PHE A 343 -1.36 17.09 0.88
C PHE A 343 -0.23 17.34 1.86
N LYS A 344 -0.09 16.40 2.80
CA LYS A 344 1.10 16.22 3.64
C LYS A 344 1.46 14.75 3.66
N ALA A 345 2.72 14.44 3.45
CA ALA A 345 3.23 13.08 3.48
C ALA A 345 4.58 13.02 4.20
N SER A 346 4.78 11.97 4.98
CA SER A 346 6.02 11.70 5.70
C SER A 346 6.33 10.21 5.69
N ILE A 347 7.61 9.88 5.60
CA ILE A 347 8.16 8.53 5.72
C ILE A 347 9.32 8.58 6.71
N LYS A 348 9.36 7.64 7.64
CA LYS A 348 10.44 7.50 8.63
C LYS A 348 10.84 6.04 8.73
N GLN A 349 12.11 5.74 8.49
CA GLN A 349 12.64 4.40 8.64
C GLN A 349 12.89 4.07 10.12
N ALA A 350 12.69 2.80 10.49
CA ALA A 350 13.16 2.28 11.77
C ALA A 350 14.68 2.48 11.88
N SER A 351 15.11 3.11 12.99
CA SER A 351 16.52 3.44 13.22
C SER A 351 17.29 2.22 13.69
N ASP A 352 18.55 2.12 13.27
CA ASP A 352 19.47 1.04 13.63
C ASP A 352 20.80 1.61 14.14
N SER A 353 21.52 0.87 14.98
CA SER A 353 22.84 1.25 15.47
C SER A 353 23.81 0.11 15.16
N PRO A 354 24.18 -0.06 13.88
CA PRO A 354 24.87 -1.25 13.41
C PRO A 354 26.32 -1.35 13.88
N ASN A 355 26.87 -0.28 14.48
CA ASN A 355 28.26 -0.23 14.94
C ASN A 355 28.37 -0.38 16.47
N PRO A 356 28.79 -1.55 16.98
CA PRO A 356 28.98 -1.75 18.42
C PRO A 356 30.07 -0.85 19.03
N MET A 357 31.08 -0.45 18.24
CA MET A 357 32.15 0.44 18.71
C MET A 357 31.72 1.92 18.75
N ARG A 358 30.65 2.28 18.05
CA ARG A 358 30.10 3.65 18.04
C ARG A 358 28.58 3.65 18.07
N PRO A 359 27.95 3.32 19.22
CA PRO A 359 26.49 3.24 19.34
C PRO A 359 25.75 4.56 19.06
N SER A 360 26.45 5.70 19.09
CA SER A 360 25.90 7.01 18.72
C SER A 360 25.74 7.20 17.22
N GLU A 361 26.39 6.37 16.39
CA GLU A 361 26.26 6.40 14.94
C GLU A 361 25.01 5.59 14.55
N VAL A 362 23.90 6.30 14.43
CA VAL A 362 22.59 5.72 14.11
C VAL A 362 22.36 5.79 12.60
N ASP A 363 21.86 4.70 12.02
CA ASP A 363 21.32 4.64 10.67
C ASP A 363 19.84 5.02 10.71
N SER A 364 19.48 6.08 9.99
CA SER A 364 18.13 6.62 9.99
C SER A 364 17.79 7.29 8.66
N PHE A 365 16.50 7.33 8.35
CA PHE A 365 15.97 8.05 7.19
C PHE A 365 14.62 8.67 7.57
N ALA A 366 14.46 9.95 7.32
CA ALA A 366 13.20 10.66 7.46
C ALA A 366 13.04 11.65 6.31
N TYR A 367 11.90 11.57 5.63
CA TYR A 367 11.56 12.47 4.53
C TYR A 367 10.13 12.97 4.68
N GLU A 368 9.96 14.28 4.54
CA GLU A 368 8.67 14.96 4.59
C GLU A 368 8.46 15.75 3.31
N VAL A 369 7.23 15.76 2.81
CA VAL A 369 6.81 16.55 1.66
C VAL A 369 5.39 17.06 1.88
N SER A 370 5.11 18.29 1.46
CA SER A 370 3.78 18.85 1.52
C SER A 370 3.50 19.82 0.39
N GLN A 371 2.21 19.96 0.08
CA GLN A 371 1.69 20.97 -0.81
C GLN A 371 0.48 21.62 -0.16
N LYS A 372 0.40 22.94 -0.22
CA LYS A 372 -0.74 23.71 0.27
C LYS A 372 -1.07 24.86 -0.66
N THR A 373 -2.35 25.02 -0.96
CA THR A 373 -2.89 26.07 -1.79
C THR A 373 -3.77 26.98 -0.95
N ARG A 374 -3.63 28.29 -1.14
CA ARG A 374 -4.48 29.29 -0.51
C ARG A 374 -5.08 30.15 -1.61
N VAL A 375 -6.38 30.35 -1.53
CA VAL A 375 -7.13 31.27 -2.39
C VAL A 375 -7.66 32.38 -1.49
N GLY A 376 -7.35 33.62 -1.85
CA GLY A 376 -7.78 34.83 -1.15
C GLY A 376 -8.39 35.83 -2.12
N GLY A 377 -8.91 36.94 -1.59
CA GLY A 377 -9.58 37.99 -2.38
C GLY A 377 -11.02 38.25 -1.96
N SER A 378 -11.56 39.40 -2.38
CA SER A 378 -12.94 39.81 -2.07
C SER A 378 -13.95 39.30 -3.09
N THR A 379 -13.53 39.04 -4.32
CA THR A 379 -14.38 38.58 -5.42
C THR A 379 -13.63 37.57 -6.29
N ALA A 380 -14.32 36.87 -7.18
CA ALA A 380 -13.66 36.00 -8.16
C ALA A 380 -12.77 36.78 -9.16
N LEU A 381 -13.05 38.07 -9.35
CA LEU A 381 -12.30 38.98 -10.24
C LEU A 381 -11.10 39.62 -9.52
N ASP A 382 -11.19 39.80 -8.21
CA ASP A 382 -10.16 40.34 -7.34
C ASP A 382 -9.66 39.24 -6.39
N ARG A 383 -8.91 38.28 -6.95
CA ARG A 383 -8.45 37.09 -6.24
C ARG A 383 -6.94 36.94 -6.27
N SER A 384 -6.41 36.22 -5.28
CA SER A 384 -5.02 35.77 -5.22
C SER A 384 -4.96 34.27 -5.01
N VAL A 385 -4.05 33.59 -5.68
CA VAL A 385 -3.79 32.15 -5.50
C VAL A 385 -2.32 31.96 -5.16
N SER A 386 -2.02 31.32 -4.04
CA SER A 386 -0.65 30.94 -3.66
C SER A 386 -0.57 29.44 -3.43
N GLN A 387 0.34 28.74 -4.10
CA GLN A 387 0.60 27.33 -3.88
C GLN A 387 2.04 27.12 -3.42
N ASP A 388 2.20 26.58 -2.22
CA ASP A 388 3.48 26.29 -1.61
C ASP A 388 3.72 24.77 -1.60
N GLN A 389 4.90 24.36 -2.05
CA GLN A 389 5.42 23.00 -1.97
C GLN A 389 6.68 23.04 -1.10
N GLN A 390 6.84 22.05 -0.23
CA GLN A 390 8.00 21.93 0.66
C GLN A 390 8.45 20.49 0.77
N SER A 391 9.76 20.27 0.88
CA SER A 391 10.33 18.98 1.26
C SER A 391 11.51 19.13 2.21
N SER A 392 11.71 18.13 3.06
CA SER A 392 12.90 18.00 3.90
C SER A 392 13.36 16.55 3.99
N LEU A 393 14.68 16.34 3.82
CA LEU A 393 15.35 15.07 4.02
C LEU A 393 16.29 15.16 5.21
N SER A 394 16.23 14.18 6.09
CA SER A 394 17.20 13.93 7.17
C SER A 394 17.59 12.46 7.13
N ALA A 395 18.87 12.17 6.92
CA ALA A 395 19.32 10.78 6.89
C ALA A 395 20.73 10.63 7.45
N SER A 396 21.01 9.44 7.96
CA SER A 396 22.33 9.02 8.38
C SER A 396 22.51 7.55 8.05
N PHE A 397 23.66 7.16 7.51
CA PHE A 397 23.90 5.76 7.15
C PHE A 397 25.38 5.41 7.05
N HIS A 398 25.69 4.14 7.27
CA HIS A 398 27.01 3.58 7.03
C HIS A 398 27.18 3.09 5.59
N LYS A 399 28.36 3.29 5.01
CA LYS A 399 28.72 2.81 3.67
C LYS A 399 30.11 2.18 3.69
N SER A 400 30.27 1.03 3.05
CA SER A 400 31.59 0.41 2.89
C SER A 400 32.53 1.31 2.07
N LEU A 401 33.83 1.31 2.41
CA LEU A 401 34.86 2.01 1.63
C LEU A 401 34.97 1.49 0.19
N LYS A 402 34.58 0.23 -0.06
CA LYS A 402 34.57 -0.38 -1.40
C LYS A 402 33.26 -0.12 -2.17
N GLY A 403 32.29 0.55 -1.55
CA GLY A 403 30.97 0.82 -2.12
C GLY A 403 30.05 -0.41 -2.18
N GLY A 404 28.79 -0.18 -2.57
CA GLY A 404 27.81 -1.21 -2.94
C GLY A 404 27.07 -1.91 -1.80
N LYS A 405 27.74 -2.27 -0.69
CA LYS A 405 27.10 -2.94 0.46
C LYS A 405 27.33 -2.19 1.76
N ALA A 406 26.39 -2.35 2.71
CA ALA A 406 26.59 -1.93 4.08
C ALA A 406 27.84 -2.62 4.67
N PRO A 407 28.66 -1.91 5.47
CA PRO A 407 29.80 -2.54 6.12
C PRO A 407 29.32 -3.54 7.18
N ALA A 408 30.02 -4.67 7.31
CA ALA A 408 29.82 -5.59 8.41
C ALA A 408 30.67 -5.10 9.59
N LEU A 409 30.04 -4.45 10.57
CA LEU A 409 30.70 -3.82 11.72
C LEU A 409 30.57 -4.73 12.95
N ASP A 410 31.67 -4.88 13.68
CA ASP A 410 31.74 -5.63 14.93
C ASP A 410 32.63 -4.90 15.96
N GLY A 411 32.97 -5.56 17.07
CA GLY A 411 33.80 -4.99 18.13
C GLY A 411 35.31 -4.91 17.85
N THR A 412 35.77 -5.30 16.66
CA THR A 412 37.19 -5.33 16.29
C THR A 412 37.59 -4.08 15.50
N ALA A 413 38.84 -3.65 15.57
CA ALA A 413 39.30 -2.52 14.77
C ALA A 413 39.27 -2.83 13.26
N GLU A 414 39.48 -4.09 12.89
CA GLU A 414 39.55 -4.60 11.53
C GLU A 414 38.21 -4.47 10.77
N SER A 415 37.07 -4.53 11.47
CA SER A 415 35.75 -4.32 10.87
C SER A 415 35.44 -2.84 10.61
N GLN A 416 36.15 -1.92 11.28
CA GLN A 416 35.85 -0.49 11.32
C GLN A 416 36.45 0.28 10.13
N ASN A 417 36.06 -0.13 8.93
CA ASN A 417 36.48 0.43 7.66
C ASN A 417 35.25 0.88 6.84
N TYR A 418 34.80 2.11 7.06
CA TYR A 418 33.54 2.61 6.51
C TYR A 418 33.50 4.14 6.37
N LEU A 419 32.47 4.62 5.68
CA LEU A 419 32.01 6.01 5.69
C LEU A 419 30.75 6.11 6.53
N TYR A 420 30.70 7.07 7.44
CA TYR A 420 29.45 7.51 8.06
C TYR A 420 29.00 8.78 7.35
N VAL A 421 27.83 8.72 6.72
CA VAL A 421 27.29 9.81 5.90
C VAL A 421 26.06 10.36 6.58
N GLN A 422 26.01 11.68 6.76
CA GLN A 422 24.85 12.40 7.27
C GLN A 422 24.37 13.39 6.21
N VAL A 423 23.07 13.40 5.95
CA VAL A 423 22.41 14.21 4.93
C VAL A 423 21.33 15.06 5.56
N GLN A 424 21.32 16.34 5.24
CA GLN A 424 20.26 17.26 5.60
C GLN A 424 19.93 18.16 4.41
N ASP A 425 18.72 18.00 3.85
CA ASP A 425 18.29 18.80 2.72
C ASP A 425 16.93 19.43 2.97
N LYS A 426 16.71 20.58 2.33
CA LYS A 426 15.42 21.27 2.29
C LYS A 426 15.20 21.86 0.92
N ALA A 427 13.96 21.84 0.45
CA ALA A 427 13.57 22.54 -0.76
C ALA A 427 12.16 23.12 -0.63
N SER A 428 11.90 24.23 -1.32
CA SER A 428 10.58 24.84 -1.44
C SER A 428 10.32 25.40 -2.84
N SER A 429 9.04 25.43 -3.23
CA SER A 429 8.53 26.09 -4.44
C SER A 429 7.26 26.85 -4.07
N SER A 430 7.18 28.13 -4.41
CA SER A 430 6.00 28.97 -4.14
C SER A 430 5.55 29.64 -5.43
N ALA A 431 4.38 29.23 -5.92
CA ALA A 431 3.71 29.83 -7.07
C ALA A 431 2.66 30.84 -6.60
N ASN A 432 2.68 32.05 -7.14
CA ASN A 432 1.81 33.15 -6.74
C ASN A 432 1.14 33.77 -7.95
N LEU A 433 -0.18 33.88 -7.91
CA LEU A 433 -1.00 34.54 -8.91
C LEU A 433 -1.89 35.59 -8.25
N SER A 434 -2.12 36.71 -8.91
CA SER A 434 -3.06 37.74 -8.45
C SER A 434 -3.82 38.36 -9.59
N TYR A 435 -5.08 38.65 -9.33
CA TYR A 435 -6.06 39.18 -10.26
C TYR A 435 -6.67 40.46 -9.70
N LYS A 436 -6.93 41.41 -10.60
CA LYS A 436 -7.68 42.63 -10.31
C LYS A 436 -8.63 42.89 -11.46
N ASP A 437 -9.90 43.10 -11.15
CA ASP A 437 -10.96 43.26 -12.17
C ASP A 437 -10.97 42.13 -13.22
N GLY A 438 -10.55 40.92 -12.82
CA GLY A 438 -10.44 39.73 -13.68
C GLY A 438 -9.17 39.67 -14.54
N LEU A 439 -8.32 40.69 -14.50
CA LEU A 439 -7.04 40.72 -15.21
C LEU A 439 -5.92 40.18 -14.33
N LEU A 440 -5.08 39.31 -14.89
CA LEU A 440 -3.88 38.84 -14.22
C LEU A 440 -2.92 40.02 -14.04
N THR A 441 -2.55 40.31 -12.80
CA THR A 441 -1.65 41.43 -12.44
C THR A 441 -0.33 40.94 -11.86
N HIS A 442 -0.27 39.69 -11.39
CA HIS A 442 0.94 39.07 -10.90
C HIS A 442 0.94 37.57 -11.20
N ALA A 443 2.08 37.05 -11.64
CA ALA A 443 2.31 35.62 -11.80
C ALA A 443 3.80 35.34 -11.59
N SER A 444 4.16 34.63 -10.52
CA SER A 444 5.56 34.31 -10.25
C SER A 444 5.73 32.95 -9.59
N VAL A 445 6.92 32.36 -9.79
CA VAL A 445 7.37 31.16 -9.07
C VAL A 445 8.70 31.47 -8.41
N SER A 446 8.80 31.23 -7.11
CA SER A 446 10.06 31.30 -6.36
C SER A 446 10.43 29.91 -5.85
N GLN A 447 11.67 29.48 -6.06
CA GLN A 447 12.14 28.17 -5.66
C GLN A 447 13.47 28.29 -4.93
N GLU A 448 13.66 27.44 -3.93
CA GLU A 448 14.87 27.37 -3.12
C GLU A 448 15.19 25.91 -2.83
N ALA A 449 16.48 25.57 -2.86
CA ALA A 449 16.97 24.25 -2.47
C ALA A 449 18.28 24.40 -1.70
N SER A 450 18.44 23.61 -0.65
CA SER A 450 19.65 23.50 0.15
C SER A 450 19.93 22.03 0.41
N GLN A 451 21.19 21.65 0.25
CA GLN A 451 21.67 20.30 0.39
C GLN A 451 22.94 20.31 1.24
N ASN A 452 22.99 19.44 2.23
CA ASN A 452 24.13 19.36 3.13
C ASN A 452 24.53 17.90 3.33
N THR A 453 25.81 17.62 3.18
CA THR A 453 26.36 16.28 3.38
C THR A 453 27.63 16.35 4.21
N ARG A 454 27.62 15.66 5.35
CA ARG A 454 28.80 15.41 6.18
C ARG A 454 29.23 13.96 5.99
N THR A 455 30.47 13.71 5.63
CA THR A 455 31.02 12.36 5.48
C THR A 455 32.23 12.20 6.35
N GLN A 456 32.20 11.22 7.25
CA GLN A 456 33.30 10.85 8.12
C GLN A 456 33.86 9.50 7.66
N LYS A 457 35.16 9.43 7.39
CA LYS A 457 35.82 8.22 6.92
C LYS A 457 36.62 7.58 8.04
N TYR A 458 36.33 6.31 8.30
CA TYR A 458 37.03 5.50 9.28
C TYR A 458 37.87 4.41 8.61
N VAL A 459 39.09 4.25 9.10
CA VAL A 459 40.00 3.15 8.72
C VAL A 459 40.56 2.57 10.01
N MET A 460 40.39 1.26 10.20
CA MET A 460 40.79 0.55 11.42
C MET A 460 40.29 1.25 12.72
N GLY A 461 39.06 1.77 12.70
CA GLY A 461 38.42 2.40 13.86
C GLY A 461 38.83 3.86 14.09
N LYS A 462 39.79 4.40 13.33
CA LYS A 462 40.26 5.78 13.44
C LYS A 462 39.61 6.65 12.38
N LEU A 463 39.14 7.83 12.78
CA LEU A 463 38.70 8.87 11.84
C LEU A 463 39.93 9.36 11.08
N VAL A 464 39.96 9.16 9.77
CA VAL A 464 41.09 9.55 8.92
C VAL A 464 40.77 10.71 7.99
N ASP A 465 39.49 10.98 7.75
CA ASP A 465 39.04 12.10 6.92
C ASP A 465 37.61 12.51 7.30
N GLU A 466 37.31 13.79 7.14
CA GLU A 466 36.00 14.36 7.38
C GLU A 466 35.73 15.48 6.38
N THR A 467 34.60 15.40 5.69
CA THR A 467 34.21 16.38 4.67
C THR A 467 32.81 16.92 4.93
N TYR A 468 32.61 18.18 4.58
CA TYR A 468 31.33 18.88 4.68
C TYR A 468 31.06 19.60 3.36
N VAL A 469 29.96 19.24 2.70
CA VAL A 469 29.62 19.73 1.36
C VAL A 469 28.25 20.40 1.38
N PRO A 470 28.17 21.71 1.68
CA PRO A 470 26.95 22.48 1.58
C PRO A 470 26.76 23.00 0.16
N THR A 471 25.56 22.85 -0.41
CA THR A 471 25.16 23.48 -1.67
C THR A 471 23.78 24.11 -1.52
N GLN A 472 23.58 25.28 -2.11
CA GLN A 472 22.29 25.98 -2.07
C GLN A 472 22.09 26.82 -3.33
N ALA A 473 20.83 26.99 -3.74
CA ALA A 473 20.44 27.85 -4.83
C ALA A 473 19.02 28.35 -4.63
N ALA A 474 18.74 29.54 -5.18
CA ALA A 474 17.43 30.14 -5.18
C ALA A 474 17.19 30.79 -6.55
N VAL A 475 15.95 30.72 -7.05
CA VAL A 475 15.55 31.34 -8.31
C VAL A 475 14.14 31.89 -8.18
N LYS A 476 13.91 33.04 -8.79
CA LYS A 476 12.58 33.64 -8.93
C LYS A 476 12.31 33.93 -10.39
N ARG A 477 11.17 33.46 -10.89
CA ARG A 477 10.73 33.62 -12.28
C ARG A 477 9.42 34.38 -12.30
N ASP A 478 9.34 35.42 -13.13
CA ASP A 478 8.12 36.16 -13.41
C ASP A 478 7.51 35.61 -14.72
N TYR A 479 6.23 35.28 -14.66
CA TYR A 479 5.48 34.70 -15.77
C TYR A 479 4.40 35.64 -16.31
N LEU A 480 4.24 36.84 -15.75
CA LEU A 480 3.15 37.76 -16.12
C LEU A 480 3.18 38.06 -17.63
N VAL A 481 4.33 38.50 -18.14
CA VAL A 481 4.48 38.87 -19.55
C VAL A 481 4.26 37.67 -20.48
N LEU A 482 4.76 36.49 -20.11
CA LEU A 482 4.57 35.26 -20.90
C LEU A 482 3.09 34.88 -20.96
N LEU A 483 2.39 35.00 -19.83
CA LEU A 483 0.98 34.66 -19.70
C LEU A 483 0.06 35.67 -20.37
N GLU A 484 0.38 36.96 -20.31
CA GLU A 484 -0.31 38.01 -21.07
C GLU A 484 -0.16 37.80 -22.58
N TYR A 485 1.04 37.48 -23.04
CA TYR A 485 1.29 37.16 -24.45
C TYR A 485 0.48 35.93 -24.89
N ALA A 486 0.52 34.86 -24.09
CA ALA A 486 -0.24 33.63 -24.30
C ALA A 486 -1.77 33.88 -24.36
N ALA A 487 -2.31 34.70 -23.45
CA ALA A 487 -3.72 35.06 -23.40
C ALA A 487 -4.16 35.89 -24.61
N ASN A 488 -3.28 36.77 -25.12
CA ASN A 488 -3.56 37.59 -26.30
C ASN A 488 -3.45 36.83 -27.62
N ALA A 489 -2.50 35.90 -27.74
CA ALA A 489 -2.34 35.05 -28.92
C ALA A 489 -3.54 34.09 -29.09
N SER A 490 -3.99 33.45 -28.00
CA SER A 490 -5.14 32.52 -28.03
C SER A 490 -6.46 33.16 -28.47
N LYS A 491 -6.69 34.44 -28.18
CA LYS A 491 -7.89 35.17 -28.63
C LYS A 491 -7.87 35.51 -30.12
N LYS A 492 -6.68 35.54 -30.74
CA LYS A 492 -6.50 35.93 -32.15
C LYS A 492 -6.32 34.74 -33.10
N SER A 493 -5.85 33.58 -32.61
CA SER A 493 -5.53 32.44 -33.46
C SER A 493 -6.74 31.52 -33.70
N LYS A 494 -7.15 31.38 -34.97
CA LYS A 494 -7.92 30.20 -35.43
C LYS A 494 -7.01 29.08 -35.97
N ASP A 495 -5.69 29.29 -35.94
CA ASP A 495 -4.69 28.40 -36.51
C ASP A 495 -4.15 27.38 -35.49
N ALA A 496 -4.19 26.11 -35.87
CA ALA A 496 -3.76 24.97 -35.03
C ALA A 496 -2.28 25.00 -34.62
N LEU A 497 -1.43 25.75 -35.35
CA LEU A 497 0.01 25.88 -35.07
C LEU A 497 0.29 26.82 -33.88
N GLU A 498 -0.47 27.90 -33.76
CA GLU A 498 -0.36 28.87 -32.64
C GLU A 498 -0.98 28.30 -31.35
N GLU A 499 -2.02 27.47 -31.48
CA GLU A 499 -2.58 26.71 -30.35
C GLU A 499 -1.58 25.65 -29.81
N SER A 500 -0.79 25.03 -30.69
CA SER A 500 0.27 24.08 -30.29
C SER A 500 1.39 24.75 -29.51
N THR A 501 1.89 25.89 -29.98
CA THR A 501 2.99 26.63 -29.32
C THR A 501 2.58 27.19 -27.96
N LEU A 502 1.32 27.62 -27.81
CA LEU A 502 0.73 27.99 -26.52
C LEU A 502 0.68 26.81 -25.54
N LYS A 503 0.23 25.65 -26.02
CA LYS A 503 0.14 24.42 -25.22
C LYS A 503 1.51 23.97 -24.74
N ASP A 504 2.53 24.09 -25.57
CA ASP A 504 3.92 23.77 -25.22
C ASP A 504 4.50 24.78 -24.21
N ALA A 505 4.22 26.08 -24.36
CA ALA A 505 4.63 27.10 -23.39
C ALA A 505 4.00 26.88 -22.00
N LEU A 506 2.71 26.57 -21.95
CA LEU A 506 2.01 26.22 -20.70
C LEU A 506 2.55 24.92 -20.09
N ALA A 507 2.87 23.92 -20.92
CA ALA A 507 3.43 22.65 -20.46
C ALA A 507 4.85 22.79 -19.87
N ASN A 508 5.69 23.64 -20.45
CA ASN A 508 7.03 23.99 -19.94
C ASN A 508 6.97 24.81 -18.65
N MET A 509 5.97 25.68 -18.52
CA MET A 509 5.74 26.46 -17.30
C MET A 509 5.33 25.57 -16.12
N HIS A 510 4.53 24.54 -16.37
CA HIS A 510 4.17 23.57 -15.35
C HIS A 510 5.40 22.84 -14.76
N ASP A 511 6.43 22.54 -15.57
CA ASP A 511 7.69 21.97 -15.05
C ASP A 511 8.41 22.93 -14.10
N SER A 512 8.31 24.22 -14.37
CA SER A 512 8.99 25.26 -13.60
C SER A 512 8.33 25.51 -12.23
N VAL A 513 7.08 25.05 -12.04
CA VAL A 513 6.32 25.14 -10.78
C VAL A 513 6.70 24.01 -9.83
N MET A 514 7.09 22.85 -10.37
CA MET A 514 7.39 21.66 -9.57
C MET A 514 8.63 21.88 -8.71
N LEU A 515 8.52 21.50 -7.44
CA LEU A 515 9.60 21.51 -6.47
C LEU A 515 10.87 20.84 -7.03
N GLN A 516 12.00 21.56 -6.98
CA GLN A 516 13.32 21.02 -7.29
C GLN A 516 14.14 20.87 -6.02
N GLN A 517 14.59 19.64 -5.75
CA GLN A 517 15.40 19.31 -4.57
C GLN A 517 16.90 19.55 -4.78
N GLU A 518 17.34 19.72 -6.04
CA GLU A 518 18.75 19.86 -6.41
C GLU A 518 19.08 21.34 -6.68
N PRO A 519 19.97 21.96 -5.89
CA PRO A 519 20.40 23.33 -6.13
C PRO A 519 20.92 23.59 -7.55
N SER A 520 21.65 22.64 -8.12
CA SER A 520 22.20 22.74 -9.48
C SER A 520 21.14 22.78 -10.58
N ALA A 521 19.93 22.25 -10.33
CA ALA A 521 18.81 22.30 -11.27
C ALA A 521 18.11 23.68 -11.27
N LEU A 522 18.27 24.48 -10.21
CA LEU A 522 17.68 25.82 -10.10
C LEU A 522 18.46 26.90 -10.87
N VAL A 523 19.75 26.68 -11.09
CA VAL A 523 20.68 27.64 -11.73
C VAL A 523 20.67 27.54 -13.26
N ARG A 524 19.93 26.59 -13.84
CA ARG A 524 19.85 26.37 -15.29
C ARG A 524 18.78 27.18 -15.97
#